data_AF-A0A0R1WIB5-F1
#
_entry.id   AF-A0A0R1WIB5-F1
#
_cell.length_a   1.000
_cell.length_b   1.000
_cell.length_c   1.000
_cell.angle_alpha   90.00
_cell.angle_beta   90.00
_cell.angle_gamma   90.00
#
_symmetry.space_group_name_H-M   'P 1'
#
loop_
_entity.id
_entity.type
_entity.pdbx_description
1 polymer ?
#
loop_
_entity_poly.entity_id
_entity_poly.type
_entity_poly.pdbx_seq_one_letter_code
_entity_poly.pdbx_strand_id
1 'polypeptide(L)'
;MGKKFYVVLSMFCLFAVLLVGCKPKETDKIVTSSKTWYLYQDQGENDTVSIKFLKNQKAEIKDITTIDGKVGINRFNSQFNNPAYTLNRDGKTITFKTAKQNLVLKIIKEYHENVYGKHMKGYYVESGNQTYKFAYITKRDKKSNISKSNKAKSQTIAYDQLPDHIIDVNANTKPLTANNALIGNYDFSTIIDYRRTDGNLTINQNGTYQMTLTEHSAQKLSDTTDSKVVMLTEVETGNVQSLYGKIYLTPKNLLTINYYYHGQNQDRLLPKSVNLKVNSKVTGNQINRAKIRMEANDNQLYLYSSDYTVRPKDGQKNTKANLLTKSNTDQTSLRDAITQTKDYYDKYEAAPLSSNADLMQLVGAISDNHGKKVGSIGVNFGDLYGTNIQPSDYQGVSVNGSKQPLMQYIFLVSPSAYSENGPAVTTTKGKLLIYGSLDNKLFLLRQPDKDSTTVTWTMVKNFPLTVPKLKFSLN
;
A
#
# COMPACT_ATOMS: atom_id res chain seq x y z
N MET A 1 -19.51 -58.14 61.38
CA MET A 1 -19.74 -56.75 60.93
C MET A 1 -18.81 -56.29 59.79
N GLY A 2 -17.63 -56.88 59.58
CA GLY A 2 -16.68 -56.43 58.54
C GLY A 2 -17.17 -56.49 57.08
N LYS A 3 -17.99 -57.48 56.68
CA LYS A 3 -18.46 -57.60 55.29
C LYS A 3 -19.41 -56.48 54.83
N LYS A 4 -20.21 -55.90 55.74
CA LYS A 4 -21.10 -54.75 55.40
C LYS A 4 -20.32 -53.43 55.29
N PHE A 5 -19.20 -53.31 56.01
CA PHE A 5 -18.36 -52.11 56.01
C PHE A 5 -17.58 -51.95 54.69
N TYR A 6 -17.07 -53.04 54.13
CA TYR A 6 -16.36 -53.02 52.83
C TYR A 6 -17.28 -52.69 51.65
N VAL A 7 -18.56 -53.10 51.69
CA VAL A 7 -19.53 -52.78 50.63
C VAL A 7 -19.91 -51.29 50.65
N VAL A 8 -20.07 -50.71 51.85
CA VAL A 8 -20.34 -49.27 52.00
C VAL A 8 -19.11 -48.46 51.58
N LEU A 9 -17.90 -48.90 51.93
CA LEU A 9 -16.65 -48.22 51.56
C LEU A 9 -16.38 -48.30 50.04
N SER A 10 -16.67 -49.44 49.40
CA SER A 10 -16.53 -49.57 47.93
C SER A 10 -17.55 -48.72 47.18
N MET A 11 -18.77 -48.56 47.72
CA MET A 11 -19.83 -47.75 47.13
C MET A 11 -19.54 -46.24 47.31
N PHE A 12 -18.92 -45.85 48.42
CA PHE A 12 -18.45 -44.47 48.66
C PHE A 12 -17.25 -44.11 47.77
N CYS A 13 -16.30 -45.04 47.56
CA CYS A 13 -15.21 -44.85 46.61
C CYS A 13 -15.71 -44.78 45.15
N LEU A 14 -16.73 -45.55 44.77
CA LEU A 14 -17.35 -45.44 43.45
C LEU A 14 -18.03 -44.08 43.25
N PHE A 15 -18.70 -43.56 44.29
CA PHE A 15 -19.31 -42.23 44.27
C PHE A 15 -18.27 -41.10 44.26
N ALA A 16 -17.14 -41.26 44.97
CA ALA A 16 -16.04 -40.31 44.96
C ALA A 16 -15.32 -40.27 43.60
N VAL A 17 -15.14 -41.42 42.93
CA VAL A 17 -14.58 -41.48 41.57
C VAL A 17 -15.54 -40.88 40.53
N LEU A 18 -16.86 -41.03 40.72
CA LEU A 18 -17.88 -40.37 39.89
C LEU A 18 -17.94 -38.84 40.09
N LEU A 19 -17.63 -38.34 41.29
CA LEU A 19 -17.61 -36.90 41.60
C LEU A 19 -16.32 -36.20 41.16
N VAL A 20 -15.21 -36.93 40.97
CA VAL A 20 -13.91 -36.39 40.52
C VAL A 20 -13.79 -36.38 38.98
N GLY A 21 -14.78 -36.90 38.24
CA GLY A 21 -14.67 -37.24 36.82
C GLY A 21 -15.27 -36.29 35.77
N CYS A 22 -15.94 -35.18 36.12
CA CYS A 22 -16.45 -34.22 35.15
C CYS A 22 -15.66 -32.91 35.20
N LYS A 23 -14.47 -32.88 34.57
CA LYS A 23 -13.84 -31.59 34.26
C LYS A 23 -14.85 -30.76 33.46
N PRO A 24 -15.16 -29.50 33.88
CA PRO A 24 -16.09 -28.66 33.14
C PRO A 24 -15.60 -28.53 31.70
N LYS A 25 -16.49 -28.74 30.73
CA LYS A 25 -16.15 -28.71 29.31
C LYS A 25 -15.55 -27.34 28.99
N GLU A 26 -14.51 -27.32 28.16
CA GLU A 26 -13.84 -26.06 27.79
C GLU A 26 -14.82 -25.09 27.13
N THR A 27 -15.76 -25.61 26.33
CA THR A 27 -16.84 -24.83 25.73
C THR A 27 -17.75 -24.16 26.77
N ASP A 28 -17.99 -24.79 27.92
CA ASP A 28 -18.87 -24.25 28.96
C ASP A 28 -18.24 -23.01 29.61
N LYS A 29 -16.91 -23.02 29.81
CA LYS A 29 -16.15 -21.86 30.32
C LYS A 29 -16.19 -20.67 29.36
N ILE A 30 -16.18 -20.95 28.06
CA ILE A 30 -16.21 -19.93 27.01
C ILE A 30 -17.57 -19.23 26.98
N VAL A 31 -18.66 -19.98 26.94
CA VAL A 31 -20.01 -19.42 26.70
C VAL A 31 -20.65 -18.78 27.94
N THR A 32 -20.17 -19.14 29.13
CA THR A 32 -20.58 -18.51 30.40
C THR A 32 -19.87 -17.18 30.66
N SER A 33 -18.84 -16.87 29.86
CA SER A 33 -18.10 -15.62 29.96
C SER A 33 -18.89 -14.43 29.36
N SER A 34 -18.92 -13.31 30.07
CA SER A 34 -19.47 -12.04 29.56
C SER A 34 -18.51 -11.28 28.64
N LYS A 35 -17.33 -11.85 28.36
CA LYS A 35 -16.30 -11.23 27.52
C LYS A 35 -16.70 -11.27 26.03
N THR A 36 -16.22 -10.29 25.28
CA THR A 36 -16.19 -10.36 23.82
C THR A 36 -14.96 -11.16 23.41
N TRP A 37 -15.19 -12.22 22.64
CA TRP A 37 -14.16 -13.05 22.06
C TRP A 37 -13.88 -12.63 20.63
N TYR A 38 -12.64 -12.80 20.19
CA TYR A 38 -12.15 -12.39 18.89
C TYR A 38 -11.54 -13.60 18.19
N LEU A 39 -12.03 -13.90 17.00
CA LEU A 39 -11.51 -14.93 16.11
C LEU A 39 -10.64 -14.27 15.03
N TYR A 40 -9.34 -14.59 15.00
CA TYR A 40 -8.36 -13.97 14.09
C TYR A 40 -7.21 -14.94 13.79
N GLN A 41 -6.33 -14.59 12.85
CA GLN A 41 -5.08 -15.32 12.57
C GLN A 41 -3.87 -14.42 12.88
N ASP A 42 -2.68 -15.01 12.97
CA ASP A 42 -1.43 -14.33 13.34
C ASP A 42 -0.98 -13.20 12.40
N GLN A 43 -1.63 -13.04 11.25
CA GLN A 43 -1.11 -12.28 10.12
C GLN A 43 -1.55 -10.81 10.02
N GLY A 44 -2.22 -10.25 11.01
CA GLY A 44 -2.67 -8.85 10.96
C GLY A 44 -3.67 -8.53 12.05
N GLU A 45 -4.04 -7.26 12.22
CA GLU A 45 -5.29 -6.92 12.92
C GLU A 45 -6.53 -7.25 12.07
N ASN A 46 -6.36 -7.55 10.79
CA ASN A 46 -7.44 -7.50 9.80
C ASN A 46 -8.46 -8.65 9.90
N ASP A 47 -9.74 -8.31 9.67
CA ASP A 47 -10.90 -9.22 9.56
C ASP A 47 -11.06 -10.19 10.74
N THR A 48 -11.12 -9.58 11.92
CA THR A 48 -11.47 -10.26 13.15
C THR A 48 -12.98 -10.50 13.19
N VAL A 49 -13.40 -11.69 13.63
CA VAL A 49 -14.81 -11.91 14.01
C VAL A 49 -14.95 -11.73 15.51
N SER A 50 -15.76 -10.75 15.94
CA SER A 50 -16.14 -10.64 17.34
C SER A 50 -17.36 -11.48 17.64
N ILE A 51 -17.29 -12.24 18.74
CA ILE A 51 -18.36 -13.10 19.24
C ILE A 51 -18.64 -12.70 20.68
N LYS A 52 -19.89 -12.31 20.95
CA LYS A 52 -20.38 -12.05 22.29
C LYS A 52 -21.53 -13.00 22.59
N PHE A 53 -21.36 -13.85 23.60
CA PHE A 53 -22.40 -14.77 24.03
C PHE A 53 -23.53 -14.01 24.75
N LEU A 54 -24.76 -14.34 24.40
CA LEU A 54 -25.99 -13.75 24.92
C LEU A 54 -26.79 -14.80 25.69
N LYS A 55 -27.83 -14.36 26.41
CA LYS A 55 -28.81 -15.27 27.04
C LYS A 55 -29.49 -16.15 25.99
N ASN A 56 -30.07 -17.27 26.44
CA ASN A 56 -30.87 -18.19 25.63
C ASN A 56 -30.10 -18.83 24.46
N GLN A 57 -28.83 -19.17 24.67
CA GLN A 57 -27.97 -19.83 23.68
C GLN A 57 -27.86 -19.09 22.34
N LYS A 58 -27.85 -17.75 22.40
CA LYS A 58 -27.63 -16.88 21.24
C LYS A 58 -26.25 -16.22 21.31
N ALA A 59 -25.72 -15.82 20.17
CA ALA A 59 -24.49 -15.03 20.12
C ALA A 59 -24.66 -13.86 19.16
N GLU A 60 -24.13 -12.70 19.55
CA GLU A 60 -23.88 -11.59 18.63
C GLU A 60 -22.55 -11.85 17.94
N ILE A 61 -22.58 -11.96 16.60
CA ILE A 61 -21.41 -12.25 15.78
C ILE A 61 -21.25 -11.11 14.79
N LYS A 62 -20.08 -10.47 14.78
CA LYS A 62 -19.77 -9.36 13.86
C LYS A 62 -18.45 -9.58 13.16
N ASP A 63 -18.44 -9.30 11.87
CA ASP A 63 -17.23 -9.09 11.09
C ASP A 63 -16.71 -7.68 11.35
N ILE A 64 -15.59 -7.56 12.05
CA ILE A 64 -14.96 -6.27 12.41
C ILE A 64 -13.59 -6.13 11.74
N THR A 65 -13.15 -4.89 11.54
CA THR A 65 -11.91 -4.60 10.82
C THR A 65 -10.66 -4.95 11.62
N THR A 66 -10.68 -4.70 12.93
CA THR A 66 -9.54 -4.94 13.84
C THR A 66 -10.00 -5.52 15.17
N ILE A 67 -9.09 -6.15 15.92
CA ILE A 67 -9.36 -6.59 17.29
C ILE A 67 -9.79 -5.37 18.12
N ASP A 68 -10.94 -5.46 18.81
CA ASP A 68 -11.61 -4.36 19.53
C ASP A 68 -12.25 -3.27 18.64
N GLY A 69 -12.40 -3.53 17.34
CA GLY A 69 -13.14 -2.66 16.43
C GLY A 69 -14.60 -2.44 16.87
N LYS A 70 -15.05 -1.19 16.86
CA LYS A 70 -16.43 -0.81 17.26
C LYS A 70 -17.45 -0.98 16.14
N VAL A 71 -17.01 -0.89 14.89
CA VAL A 71 -17.87 -0.94 13.70
C VAL A 71 -17.65 -2.29 13.00
N GLY A 72 -18.75 -2.95 12.63
CA GLY A 72 -18.72 -4.23 11.94
C GLY A 72 -20.08 -4.62 11.38
N ILE A 73 -20.08 -5.66 10.55
CA ILE A 73 -21.28 -6.20 9.92
C ILE A 73 -21.77 -7.40 10.74
N ASN A 74 -23.05 -7.38 11.14
CA ASN A 74 -23.64 -8.50 11.88
C ASN A 74 -23.80 -9.73 11.00
N ARG A 75 -23.40 -10.90 11.52
CA ARG A 75 -23.78 -12.20 10.98
C ARG A 75 -25.08 -12.67 11.63
N PHE A 76 -26.16 -12.65 10.87
CA PHE A 76 -27.46 -13.14 11.33
C PHE A 76 -27.70 -14.61 10.93
N ASN A 77 -28.74 -15.22 11.52
CA ASN A 77 -29.34 -16.45 11.00
C ASN A 77 -30.27 -16.15 9.81
N SER A 78 -30.88 -17.18 9.21
CA SER A 78 -31.77 -17.03 8.05
C SER A 78 -33.02 -16.19 8.32
N GLN A 79 -33.37 -15.96 9.59
CA GLN A 79 -34.47 -15.10 10.04
C GLN A 79 -34.00 -13.72 10.49
N PHE A 80 -32.81 -13.27 10.09
CA PHE A 80 -32.24 -11.95 10.46
C PHE A 80 -32.09 -11.72 11.98
N ASN A 81 -32.02 -12.79 12.77
CA ASN A 81 -31.80 -12.76 14.22
C ASN A 81 -30.35 -13.14 14.57
N ASN A 82 -29.92 -12.80 15.80
CA ASN A 82 -28.66 -13.28 16.35
C ASN A 82 -28.59 -14.83 16.30
N PRO A 83 -27.52 -15.42 15.73
CA PRO A 83 -27.35 -16.86 15.61
C PRO A 83 -27.48 -17.60 16.94
N ALA A 84 -28.19 -18.73 16.93
CA ALA A 84 -28.14 -19.69 18.03
C ALA A 84 -26.82 -20.49 17.96
N TYR A 85 -26.30 -20.92 19.11
CA TYR A 85 -25.14 -21.80 19.18
C TYR A 85 -25.46 -23.13 19.88
N THR A 86 -24.76 -24.18 19.49
CA THR A 86 -24.82 -25.50 20.13
C THR A 86 -23.43 -25.95 20.56
N LEU A 87 -23.35 -26.59 21.73
CA LEU A 87 -22.11 -27.18 22.24
C LEU A 87 -22.14 -28.68 21.98
N ASN A 88 -21.10 -29.19 21.32
CA ASN A 88 -21.03 -30.62 21.06
C ASN A 88 -20.73 -31.40 22.34
N ARG A 89 -21.06 -32.69 22.33
CA ARG A 89 -20.81 -33.59 23.47
C ARG A 89 -19.32 -33.71 23.83
N ASP A 90 -18.43 -33.49 22.86
CA ASP A 90 -16.97 -33.49 23.01
C ASP A 90 -16.42 -32.42 23.96
N GLY A 91 -17.24 -31.41 24.31
CA GLY A 91 -16.83 -30.30 25.17
C GLY A 91 -15.75 -29.39 24.58
N LYS A 92 -15.50 -29.51 23.27
CA LYS A 92 -14.48 -28.76 22.53
C LYS A 92 -15.04 -28.01 21.33
N THR A 93 -16.22 -28.37 20.83
CA THR A 93 -16.77 -27.78 19.62
C THR A 93 -17.99 -26.91 19.89
N ILE A 94 -17.96 -25.68 19.35
CA ILE A 94 -19.06 -24.70 19.35
C ILE A 94 -19.52 -24.51 17.91
N THR A 95 -20.81 -24.65 17.65
CA THR A 95 -21.40 -24.43 16.32
C THR A 95 -22.41 -23.29 16.38
N PHE A 96 -22.17 -22.23 15.62
CA PHE A 96 -23.09 -21.10 15.46
C PHE A 96 -23.89 -21.23 14.15
N LYS A 97 -25.23 -21.18 14.25
CA LYS A 97 -26.14 -21.33 13.11
C LYS A 97 -26.37 -19.99 12.40
N THR A 98 -25.48 -19.64 11.46
CA THR A 98 -25.61 -18.41 10.66
C THR A 98 -26.37 -18.64 9.35
N ALA A 99 -26.82 -17.57 8.69
CA ALA A 99 -27.70 -17.63 7.52
C ALA A 99 -27.09 -18.35 6.31
N LYS A 100 -25.79 -18.14 6.06
CA LYS A 100 -25.10 -18.68 4.87
C LYS A 100 -24.45 -20.01 5.17
N GLN A 101 -23.62 -20.06 6.20
CA GLN A 101 -22.86 -21.23 6.57
C GLN A 101 -22.63 -21.25 8.08
N ASN A 102 -22.79 -22.40 8.72
CA ASN A 102 -22.50 -22.54 10.14
C ASN A 102 -21.03 -22.16 10.41
N LEU A 103 -20.81 -21.36 11.45
CA LEU A 103 -19.47 -21.13 11.97
C LEU A 103 -19.20 -22.20 13.02
N VAL A 104 -18.26 -23.10 12.75
CA VAL A 104 -17.87 -24.18 13.67
C VAL A 104 -16.48 -23.89 14.20
N LEU A 105 -16.32 -23.88 15.53
CA LEU A 105 -15.05 -23.68 16.22
C LEU A 105 -14.75 -24.90 17.07
N LYS A 106 -13.64 -25.58 16.81
CA LYS A 106 -13.16 -26.73 17.59
C LYS A 106 -11.90 -26.35 18.36
N ILE A 107 -11.96 -26.36 19.68
CA ILE A 107 -10.85 -26.01 20.57
C ILE A 107 -9.70 -27.01 20.43
N ILE A 108 -8.50 -26.51 20.19
CA ILE A 108 -7.27 -27.29 20.05
C ILE A 108 -6.47 -27.23 21.35
N LYS A 109 -5.98 -26.05 21.72
CA LYS A 109 -5.14 -25.82 22.90
C LYS A 109 -5.27 -24.39 23.41
N GLU A 110 -4.86 -24.15 24.65
CA GLU A 110 -4.83 -22.80 25.23
C GLU A 110 -3.87 -21.86 24.48
N TYR A 111 -4.15 -20.56 24.58
CA TYR A 111 -3.45 -19.49 23.91
C TYR A 111 -3.31 -18.28 24.84
N HIS A 112 -2.11 -17.71 24.90
CA HIS A 112 -1.83 -16.45 25.58
C HIS A 112 -0.70 -15.69 24.85
N GLU A 113 -0.95 -14.45 24.44
CA GLU A 113 0.04 -13.62 23.73
C GLU A 113 -0.33 -12.14 23.81
N ASN A 114 0.66 -11.25 23.67
CA ASN A 114 0.44 -9.83 23.41
C ASN A 114 0.34 -9.60 21.90
N VAL A 115 -0.78 -9.02 21.46
CA VAL A 115 -1.08 -8.76 20.05
C VAL A 115 -1.50 -7.29 19.92
N TYR A 116 -0.67 -6.47 19.27
CA TYR A 116 -0.91 -5.03 19.07
C TYR A 116 -1.22 -4.26 20.38
N GLY A 117 -0.44 -4.53 21.43
CA GLY A 117 -0.61 -3.91 22.75
C GLY A 117 -1.82 -4.42 23.56
N LYS A 118 -2.46 -5.51 23.09
CA LYS A 118 -3.60 -6.17 23.74
C LYS A 118 -3.14 -7.52 24.26
N HIS A 119 -3.27 -7.74 25.56
CA HIS A 119 -2.99 -9.03 26.18
C HIS A 119 -4.17 -9.95 25.93
N MET A 120 -3.95 -10.98 25.14
CA MET A 120 -4.99 -11.89 24.67
C MET A 120 -4.90 -13.22 25.43
N LYS A 121 -6.03 -13.73 25.90
CA LYS A 121 -6.15 -15.09 26.47
C LYS A 121 -7.30 -15.84 25.82
N GLY A 122 -7.09 -17.10 25.51
CA GLY A 122 -8.12 -17.93 24.90
C GLY A 122 -7.57 -19.25 24.40
N TYR A 123 -7.93 -19.62 23.16
CA TYR A 123 -7.59 -20.91 22.58
C TYR A 123 -7.17 -20.77 21.12
N TYR A 124 -6.28 -21.66 20.67
CA TYR A 124 -6.23 -22.03 19.27
C TYR A 124 -7.46 -22.87 18.94
N VAL A 125 -8.13 -22.56 17.85
CA VAL A 125 -9.33 -23.26 17.39
C VAL A 125 -9.18 -23.64 15.92
N GLU A 126 -9.81 -24.74 15.53
CA GLU A 126 -10.00 -25.12 14.13
C GLU A 126 -11.37 -24.60 13.64
N SER A 127 -11.38 -23.97 12.47
CA SER A 127 -12.59 -23.57 11.75
C SER A 127 -12.37 -23.72 10.26
N GLY A 128 -13.25 -24.45 9.56
CA GLY A 128 -13.11 -24.68 8.11
C GLY A 128 -11.75 -25.25 7.70
N ASN A 129 -11.25 -26.26 8.43
CA ASN A 129 -9.93 -26.90 8.23
C ASN A 129 -8.71 -25.97 8.41
N GLN A 130 -8.88 -24.81 9.03
CA GLN A 130 -7.80 -23.88 9.32
C GLN A 130 -7.73 -23.57 10.81
N THR A 131 -6.50 -23.38 11.30
CA THR A 131 -6.25 -22.94 12.67
C THR A 131 -6.33 -21.42 12.81
N TYR A 132 -7.11 -20.98 13.79
CA TYR A 132 -7.34 -19.60 14.21
C TYR A 132 -7.03 -19.43 15.71
N LYS A 133 -6.94 -18.18 16.15
CA LYS A 133 -6.93 -17.79 17.56
C LYS A 133 -8.30 -17.28 17.93
N PHE A 134 -8.86 -17.83 19.00
CA PHE A 134 -10.13 -17.41 19.58
C PHE A 134 -9.90 -16.93 21.01
N ALA A 135 -9.81 -15.62 21.21
CA ALA A 135 -9.31 -15.03 22.44
C ALA A 135 -10.04 -13.76 22.83
N TYR A 136 -10.04 -13.43 24.12
CA TYR A 136 -10.54 -12.16 24.64
C TYR A 136 -9.39 -11.34 25.21
N ILE A 137 -9.62 -10.02 25.31
CA ILE A 137 -8.65 -9.07 25.88
C ILE A 137 -8.71 -9.17 27.41
N THR A 138 -7.58 -9.54 28.04
CA THR A 138 -7.46 -9.57 29.51
C THR A 138 -7.03 -8.22 30.06
N LYS A 139 -6.09 -7.55 29.36
CA LYS A 139 -5.51 -6.28 29.73
C LYS A 139 -5.05 -5.55 28.46
N ARG A 140 -4.97 -4.23 28.55
CA ARG A 140 -4.30 -3.39 27.55
C ARG A 140 -3.01 -2.89 28.16
N ASP A 141 -1.96 -2.82 27.36
CA ASP A 141 -0.81 -2.04 27.77
C ASP A 141 -1.28 -0.63 28.14
N LYS A 142 -0.70 -0.05 29.21
CA LYS A 142 -0.94 1.36 29.51
C LYS A 142 -0.62 2.09 28.21
N LYS A 143 -1.55 2.91 27.72
CA LYS A 143 -1.29 3.85 26.64
C LYS A 143 0.02 4.54 27.01
N SER A 144 1.13 4.14 26.40
CA SER A 144 2.35 4.92 26.49
C SER A 144 1.98 6.30 25.93
N ASN A 145 2.68 7.36 26.35
CA ASN A 145 2.41 8.72 25.86
C ASN A 145 2.48 8.85 24.31
N ILE A 146 2.83 7.78 23.60
CA ILE A 146 2.73 7.54 22.17
C ILE A 146 1.27 7.57 21.66
N SER A 147 0.25 7.37 22.52
CA SER A 147 -1.17 7.35 22.10
C SER A 147 -1.85 8.73 22.04
N LYS A 148 -1.17 9.84 22.38
CA LYS A 148 -1.70 11.18 22.06
C LYS A 148 -1.43 11.44 20.58
N SER A 149 -2.41 11.17 19.71
CA SER A 149 -2.38 11.57 18.30
C SER A 149 -0.98 11.39 17.69
N ASN A 150 -0.59 10.13 17.44
CA ASN A 150 0.51 9.92 16.51
C ASN A 150 0.04 10.43 15.16
N LYS A 151 0.25 11.72 14.89
CA LYS A 151 0.57 12.17 13.53
C LYS A 151 1.55 11.14 13.02
N ALA A 152 1.27 10.52 11.87
CA ALA A 152 2.21 9.62 11.21
C ALA A 152 3.56 10.35 11.11
N LYS A 153 4.45 10.10 12.08
CA LYS A 153 5.74 10.78 12.16
C LYS A 153 6.65 9.98 11.26
N SER A 154 6.65 10.36 9.98
CA SER A 154 7.64 9.88 9.04
C SER A 154 9.01 10.34 9.52
N GLN A 155 9.90 9.39 9.80
CA GLN A 155 11.28 9.65 10.20
C GLN A 155 12.17 9.56 8.98
N THR A 156 13.00 10.58 8.76
CA THR A 156 14.10 10.49 7.79
C THR A 156 15.11 9.44 8.27
N ILE A 157 15.48 8.55 7.37
CA ILE A 157 16.41 7.45 7.63
C ILE A 157 17.47 7.41 6.54
N ALA A 158 18.63 6.82 6.81
CA ALA A 158 19.60 6.53 5.77
C ALA A 158 19.11 5.40 4.85
N TYR A 159 19.56 5.42 3.61
CA TYR A 159 19.18 4.43 2.59
C TYR A 159 19.49 2.99 3.02
N ASP A 160 20.71 2.78 3.51
CA ASP A 160 21.28 1.49 3.89
C ASP A 160 20.58 0.84 5.08
N GLN A 161 19.92 1.65 5.91
CA GLN A 161 19.13 1.17 7.04
C GLN A 161 17.70 0.77 6.65
N LEU A 162 17.17 1.27 5.52
CA LEU A 162 15.78 1.00 5.13
C LEU A 162 15.47 -0.50 4.98
N PRO A 163 16.35 -1.33 4.37
CA PRO A 163 16.11 -2.76 4.23
C PRO A 163 16.03 -3.55 5.55
N ASP A 164 16.62 -3.04 6.64
CA ASP A 164 16.59 -3.70 7.96
C ASP A 164 15.21 -3.61 8.62
N HIS A 165 14.37 -2.67 8.16
CA HIS A 165 13.02 -2.48 8.67
C HIS A 165 11.96 -3.30 7.92
N ILE A 166 12.33 -3.98 6.83
CA ILE A 166 11.40 -4.81 6.07
C ILE A 166 11.01 -6.03 6.90
N ILE A 167 9.71 -6.19 7.10
CA ILE A 167 9.12 -7.36 7.75
C ILE A 167 9.29 -8.57 6.82
N ASP A 168 9.96 -9.61 7.31
CA ASP A 168 10.04 -10.88 6.60
C ASP A 168 8.65 -11.53 6.49
N VAL A 169 8.15 -11.59 5.26
CA VAL A 169 6.86 -12.18 4.95
C VAL A 169 6.88 -13.70 4.96
N ASN A 170 8.05 -14.35 4.92
CA ASN A 170 8.17 -15.80 4.86
C ASN A 170 8.05 -16.48 6.23
N ALA A 171 8.48 -15.80 7.31
CA ALA A 171 8.63 -16.39 8.64
C ALA A 171 7.35 -16.99 9.27
N ASN A 172 6.15 -16.74 8.71
CA ASN A 172 4.88 -17.20 9.30
C ASN A 172 3.81 -17.61 8.26
N THR A 173 4.20 -17.93 7.03
CA THR A 173 3.20 -18.23 5.99
C THR A 173 2.57 -19.61 6.12
N LYS A 174 1.37 -19.75 5.57
CA LYS A 174 0.73 -21.05 5.34
C LYS A 174 0.73 -21.31 3.84
N PRO A 175 1.34 -22.41 3.38
CA PRO A 175 1.26 -22.78 1.97
C PRO A 175 -0.19 -22.83 1.50
N LEU A 176 -0.42 -22.32 0.30
CA LEU A 176 -1.67 -22.51 -0.39
C LEU A 176 -1.77 -23.98 -0.82
N THR A 177 -2.98 -24.53 -0.88
CA THR A 177 -3.19 -25.90 -1.40
C THR A 177 -2.66 -26.01 -2.83
N ALA A 178 -2.09 -27.16 -3.19
CA ALA A 178 -1.61 -27.43 -4.54
C ALA A 178 -2.74 -27.18 -5.58
N ASN A 179 -2.40 -26.64 -6.75
CA ASN A 179 -3.33 -26.27 -7.83
C ASN A 179 -4.35 -25.17 -7.48
N ASN A 180 -4.03 -24.30 -6.52
CA ASN A 180 -4.86 -23.12 -6.29
C ASN A 180 -4.79 -22.19 -7.51
N ALA A 181 -5.94 -21.94 -8.15
CA ALA A 181 -6.08 -21.10 -9.35
C ALA A 181 -5.61 -19.63 -9.17
N LEU A 182 -5.30 -19.24 -7.93
CA LEU A 182 -4.80 -17.93 -7.54
C LEU A 182 -3.28 -17.79 -7.62
N ILE A 183 -2.54 -18.89 -7.75
CA ILE A 183 -1.08 -18.87 -7.80
C ILE A 183 -0.64 -18.45 -9.20
N GLY A 184 0.28 -17.49 -9.26
CA GLY A 184 0.83 -16.97 -10.50
C GLY A 184 1.04 -15.46 -10.47
N ASN A 185 1.38 -14.92 -11.64
CA ASN A 185 1.56 -13.49 -11.88
C ASN A 185 0.37 -12.97 -12.67
N TYR A 186 -0.08 -11.76 -12.33
CA TYR A 186 -1.27 -11.15 -12.91
C TYR A 186 -1.08 -9.66 -13.15
N ASP A 187 -1.46 -9.19 -14.33
CA ASP A 187 -1.60 -7.78 -14.63
C ASP A 187 -3.06 -7.34 -14.44
N PHE A 188 -3.25 -6.16 -13.88
CA PHE A 188 -4.55 -5.49 -13.80
C PHE A 188 -4.39 -3.99 -13.99
N SER A 189 -5.53 -3.33 -14.15
CA SER A 189 -5.58 -1.88 -14.23
C SER A 189 -6.70 -1.37 -13.35
N THR A 190 -6.49 -0.21 -12.74
CA THR A 190 -7.46 0.43 -11.86
C THR A 190 -7.29 1.95 -11.88
N ILE A 191 -8.10 2.65 -11.10
CA ILE A 191 -7.95 4.08 -10.85
C ILE A 191 -7.90 4.30 -9.35
N ILE A 192 -6.89 5.04 -8.89
CA ILE A 192 -6.68 5.45 -7.49
C ILE A 192 -6.60 6.98 -7.49
N ASP A 193 -7.47 7.67 -6.75
CA ASP A 193 -7.47 9.15 -6.67
C ASP A 193 -7.41 9.86 -8.05
N TYR A 194 -8.21 9.41 -9.02
CA TYR A 194 -8.23 9.88 -10.42
C TYR A 194 -6.95 9.63 -11.23
N ARG A 195 -6.02 8.84 -10.71
CA ARG A 195 -4.82 8.39 -11.42
C ARG A 195 -5.10 7.04 -12.03
N ARG A 196 -4.85 6.91 -13.33
CA ARG A 196 -4.83 5.59 -13.96
C ARG A 196 -3.61 4.85 -13.41
N THR A 197 -3.83 3.61 -12.99
CA THR A 197 -2.84 2.80 -12.29
C THR A 197 -2.73 1.45 -12.96
N ASP A 198 -1.50 1.09 -13.31
CA ASP A 198 -1.16 -0.24 -13.80
C ASP A 198 -0.62 -1.07 -12.64
N GLY A 199 -1.19 -2.26 -12.46
CA GLY A 199 -0.87 -3.13 -11.35
C GLY A 199 -0.35 -4.48 -11.82
N ASN A 200 0.68 -4.99 -11.14
CA ASN A 200 1.14 -6.36 -11.28
C ASN A 200 1.06 -7.03 -9.90
N LEU A 201 0.52 -8.24 -9.84
CA LEU A 201 0.31 -9.03 -8.62
C LEU A 201 0.89 -10.43 -8.80
N THR A 202 1.78 -10.82 -7.92
CA THR A 202 2.35 -12.16 -7.82
C THR A 202 1.86 -12.82 -6.56
N ILE A 203 1.36 -14.05 -6.68
CA ILE A 203 0.98 -14.91 -5.54
C ILE A 203 1.79 -16.19 -5.60
N ASN A 204 2.54 -16.44 -4.54
CA ASN A 204 3.43 -17.58 -4.42
C ASN A 204 2.75 -18.76 -3.72
N GLN A 205 3.20 -19.97 -4.06
CA GLN A 205 2.71 -21.23 -3.45
C GLN A 205 2.84 -21.23 -1.92
N ASN A 206 3.88 -20.59 -1.38
CA ASN A 206 4.12 -20.50 0.05
C ASN A 206 3.12 -19.58 0.78
N GLY A 207 2.19 -18.92 0.09
CA GLY A 207 1.20 -18.02 0.69
C GLY A 207 1.69 -16.58 0.90
N THR A 208 2.78 -16.18 0.24
CA THR A 208 3.19 -14.77 0.13
C THR A 208 2.63 -14.15 -1.15
N TYR A 209 2.56 -12.83 -1.17
CA TYR A 209 2.30 -12.07 -2.39
C TYR A 209 3.20 -10.85 -2.48
N GLN A 210 3.36 -10.36 -3.70
CA GLN A 210 3.88 -9.03 -3.98
C GLN A 210 2.97 -8.32 -4.99
N MET A 211 2.68 -7.05 -4.76
CA MET A 211 1.90 -6.22 -5.67
C MET A 211 2.67 -4.94 -5.97
N THR A 212 2.88 -4.67 -7.24
CA THR A 212 3.48 -3.41 -7.71
C THR A 212 2.39 -2.58 -8.38
N LEU A 213 2.28 -1.31 -8.00
CA LEU A 213 1.37 -0.35 -8.60
C LEU A 213 2.17 0.83 -9.17
N THR A 214 1.96 1.16 -10.43
CA THR A 214 2.52 2.37 -11.05
C THR A 214 1.38 3.34 -11.30
N GLU A 215 1.36 4.44 -10.54
CA GLU A 215 0.34 5.47 -10.65
C GLU A 215 0.81 6.59 -11.58
N HIS A 216 0.02 6.86 -12.61
CA HIS A 216 0.26 7.97 -13.53
C HIS A 216 -0.34 9.28 -13.00
N SER A 217 -0.07 10.41 -13.64
CA SER A 217 -0.66 11.69 -13.25
C SER A 217 -2.18 11.63 -13.34
N ALA A 218 -2.85 12.34 -12.42
CA ALA A 218 -4.31 12.40 -12.42
C ALA A 218 -4.81 12.97 -13.75
N GLN A 219 -5.89 12.39 -14.27
CA GLN A 219 -6.50 12.78 -15.53
C GLN A 219 -8.03 12.70 -15.42
N LYS A 220 -8.75 13.36 -16.33
CA LYS A 220 -10.20 13.28 -16.33
C LYS A 220 -10.62 11.86 -16.72
N LEU A 221 -11.70 11.37 -16.12
CA LEU A 221 -12.22 10.04 -16.43
C LEU A 221 -12.63 9.91 -17.92
N SER A 222 -13.02 11.03 -18.54
CA SER A 222 -13.36 11.14 -19.96
C SER A 222 -12.16 11.08 -20.91
N ASP A 223 -10.93 11.20 -20.41
CA ASP A 223 -9.74 11.23 -21.27
C ASP A 223 -9.52 9.86 -21.91
N THR A 224 -9.31 9.84 -23.23
CA THR A 224 -9.15 8.60 -24.00
C THR A 224 -7.70 8.12 -24.06
N THR A 225 -6.74 8.98 -23.74
CA THR A 225 -5.32 8.67 -23.72
C THR A 225 -4.82 8.61 -22.28
N ASP A 226 -4.03 7.60 -21.95
CA ASP A 226 -3.38 7.49 -20.63
C ASP A 226 -2.23 8.50 -20.56
N SER A 227 -2.15 9.24 -19.47
CA SER A 227 -0.98 10.02 -19.13
C SER A 227 0.21 9.08 -19.02
N LYS A 228 1.31 9.46 -19.66
CA LYS A 228 2.58 8.76 -19.53
C LYS A 228 3.34 9.15 -18.27
N VAL A 229 2.94 10.24 -17.61
CA VAL A 229 3.69 10.83 -16.49
C VAL A 229 3.53 9.97 -15.23
N VAL A 230 4.60 9.33 -14.79
CA VAL A 230 4.61 8.48 -13.59
C VAL A 230 4.77 9.35 -12.34
N MET A 231 3.79 9.29 -11.43
CA MET A 231 3.83 10.05 -10.17
C MET A 231 4.55 9.28 -9.07
N LEU A 232 4.20 8.01 -8.94
CA LEU A 232 4.76 7.13 -7.92
C LEU A 232 4.65 5.66 -8.34
N THR A 233 5.55 4.86 -7.77
CA THR A 233 5.49 3.41 -7.80
C THR A 233 5.37 2.90 -6.37
N GLU A 234 4.45 1.98 -6.14
CA GLU A 234 4.32 1.27 -4.88
C GLU A 234 4.70 -0.18 -5.03
N VAL A 235 5.44 -0.72 -4.07
CA VAL A 235 5.74 -2.15 -3.96
C VAL A 235 5.25 -2.63 -2.61
N GLU A 236 4.22 -3.47 -2.63
CA GLU A 236 3.57 -4.03 -1.46
C GLU A 236 3.94 -5.51 -1.34
N THR A 237 4.40 -5.95 -0.17
CA THR A 237 4.61 -7.38 0.11
C THR A 237 3.83 -7.80 1.35
N GLY A 238 3.34 -9.03 1.34
CA GLY A 238 2.59 -9.55 2.47
C GLY A 238 2.20 -11.01 2.34
N ASN A 239 1.15 -11.37 3.06
CA ASN A 239 0.65 -12.74 3.13
C ASN A 239 -0.75 -12.85 2.56
N VAL A 240 -1.02 -13.98 1.93
CA VAL A 240 -2.34 -14.37 1.47
C VAL A 240 -3.06 -15.02 2.65
N GLN A 241 -4.26 -14.51 2.97
CA GLN A 241 -5.06 -14.99 4.07
C GLN A 241 -6.41 -15.49 3.57
N SER A 242 -6.72 -16.76 3.85
CA SER A 242 -8.05 -17.30 3.59
C SER A 242 -8.92 -17.08 4.82
N LEU A 243 -10.04 -16.37 4.63
CA LEU A 243 -11.01 -16.04 5.67
C LEU A 243 -12.42 -16.30 5.15
N TYR A 244 -13.13 -17.22 5.79
CA TYR A 244 -14.55 -17.50 5.50
C TYR A 244 -14.85 -17.77 4.01
N GLY A 245 -13.98 -18.53 3.34
CA GLY A 245 -14.12 -18.87 1.92
C GLY A 245 -13.68 -17.79 0.94
N LYS A 246 -13.15 -16.65 1.43
CA LYS A 246 -12.56 -15.58 0.62
C LYS A 246 -11.06 -15.49 0.85
N ILE A 247 -10.35 -14.91 -0.12
CA ILE A 247 -8.89 -14.77 -0.04
C ILE A 247 -8.53 -13.28 -0.04
N TYR A 248 -7.70 -12.90 0.92
CA TYR A 248 -7.34 -11.52 1.20
C TYR A 248 -5.83 -11.34 1.09
N LEU A 249 -5.43 -10.20 0.56
CA LEU A 249 -4.04 -9.76 0.58
C LEU A 249 -3.83 -8.94 1.86
N THR A 250 -2.93 -9.42 2.72
CA THR A 250 -2.62 -8.76 3.99
C THR A 250 -1.23 -8.16 3.95
N PRO A 251 -1.11 -6.83 3.77
CA PRO A 251 0.19 -6.18 3.60
C PRO A 251 0.99 -6.17 4.89
N LYS A 252 2.29 -6.41 4.74
CA LYS A 252 3.30 -6.33 5.79
C LYS A 252 4.28 -5.18 5.55
N ASN A 253 4.56 -4.91 4.28
CA ASN A 253 5.41 -3.82 3.84
C ASN A 253 4.74 -3.09 2.69
N LEU A 254 4.84 -1.76 2.68
CA LEU A 254 4.48 -0.91 1.55
C LEU A 254 5.62 0.08 1.33
N LEU A 255 6.33 -0.08 0.22
CA LEU A 255 7.33 0.85 -0.26
C LEU A 255 6.66 1.81 -1.26
N THR A 256 6.83 3.11 -1.09
CA THR A 256 6.37 4.13 -2.04
C THR A 256 7.57 4.92 -2.56
N ILE A 257 7.79 4.87 -3.87
CA ILE A 257 8.80 5.65 -4.59
C ILE A 257 8.06 6.76 -5.33
N ASN A 258 8.27 8.01 -4.92
CA ASN A 258 7.71 9.18 -5.60
C ASN A 258 8.73 9.74 -6.60
N TYR A 259 8.24 10.26 -7.72
CA TYR A 259 9.06 10.89 -8.75
C TYR A 259 8.74 12.38 -8.89
N TYR A 260 9.69 13.14 -9.45
CA TYR A 260 9.37 14.46 -10.00
C TYR A 260 8.63 14.27 -11.32
N TYR A 261 7.55 15.03 -11.51
CA TYR A 261 6.63 14.83 -12.63
C TYR A 261 6.57 16.02 -13.59
N HIS A 262 6.94 17.24 -13.17
CA HIS A 262 7.01 18.40 -14.07
C HIS A 262 8.21 18.27 -15.01
N GLY A 263 7.93 18.26 -16.32
CA GLY A 263 8.96 18.08 -17.34
C GLY A 263 9.64 16.72 -17.32
N GLN A 264 8.96 15.71 -16.76
CA GLN A 264 9.50 14.37 -16.56
C GLN A 264 9.97 13.73 -17.88
N ASN A 265 11.20 13.26 -17.87
CA ASN A 265 11.79 12.45 -18.92
C ASN A 265 11.34 10.99 -18.71
N GLN A 266 10.47 10.48 -19.57
CA GLN A 266 9.87 9.15 -19.43
C GLN A 266 10.89 8.01 -19.54
N ASP A 267 11.98 8.23 -20.28
CA ASP A 267 13.06 7.25 -20.41
C ASP A 267 14.05 7.35 -19.24
N ARG A 268 14.00 8.46 -18.47
CA ARG A 268 14.96 8.73 -17.41
C ARG A 268 14.34 9.40 -16.16
N LEU A 269 13.37 8.73 -15.53
CA LEU A 269 12.59 9.26 -14.40
C LEU A 269 13.46 9.67 -13.20
N LEU A 270 13.29 10.89 -12.67
CA LEU A 270 14.04 11.34 -11.48
C LEU A 270 13.31 11.00 -10.16
N PRO A 271 13.84 10.11 -9.31
CA PRO A 271 13.23 9.80 -8.01
C PRO A 271 13.34 10.98 -7.04
N LYS A 272 12.25 11.23 -6.31
CA LYS A 272 12.13 12.31 -5.31
C LYS A 272 12.27 11.78 -3.88
N SER A 273 11.60 10.68 -3.57
CA SER A 273 11.62 10.11 -2.22
C SER A 273 11.19 8.66 -2.21
N VAL A 274 11.74 7.89 -1.26
CA VAL A 274 11.38 6.52 -0.95
C VAL A 274 10.85 6.48 0.50
N ASN A 275 9.66 5.92 0.68
CA ASN A 275 9.01 5.78 1.99
C ASN A 275 8.65 4.31 2.23
N LEU A 276 9.02 3.76 3.38
CA LEU A 276 8.60 2.43 3.82
C LEU A 276 7.59 2.55 4.96
N LYS A 277 6.44 1.89 4.81
CA LYS A 277 5.46 1.66 5.87
C LYS A 277 5.40 0.18 6.17
N VAL A 278 5.33 -0.17 7.45
CA VAL A 278 5.31 -1.57 7.88
C VAL A 278 4.10 -1.88 8.76
N ASN A 279 3.70 -3.15 8.74
CA ASN A 279 2.70 -3.71 9.65
C ASN A 279 3.33 -4.82 10.47
N SER A 280 3.65 -4.50 11.73
CA SER A 280 4.28 -5.44 12.65
C SER A 280 3.55 -5.48 14.00
N LYS A 281 3.76 -6.55 14.77
CA LYS A 281 3.24 -6.66 16.14
C LYS A 281 3.79 -5.57 17.05
N VAL A 282 5.00 -5.06 16.75
CA VAL A 282 5.73 -4.07 17.58
C VAL A 282 5.31 -2.64 17.23
N THR A 283 5.25 -2.31 15.94
CA THR A 283 4.99 -0.95 15.44
C THR A 283 3.53 -0.68 15.11
N GLY A 284 2.68 -1.72 15.11
CA GLY A 284 1.30 -1.65 14.65
C GLY A 284 1.19 -1.61 13.13
N ASN A 285 -0.03 -1.47 12.62
CA ASN A 285 -0.27 -1.33 11.19
C ASN A 285 -0.11 0.13 10.76
N GLN A 286 0.98 0.47 10.06
CA GLN A 286 1.21 1.79 9.46
C GLN A 286 0.70 1.89 8.02
N ILE A 287 0.20 0.78 7.46
CA ILE A 287 -0.30 0.68 6.09
C ILE A 287 -1.80 0.98 6.12
N ASN A 288 -2.16 2.24 5.85
CA ASN A 288 -3.54 2.69 5.78
C ASN A 288 -4.12 2.42 4.37
N ARG A 289 -4.55 1.19 4.13
CA ARG A 289 -5.22 0.76 2.91
C ARG A 289 -6.50 0.00 3.20
N ALA A 290 -7.48 0.14 2.33
CA ALA A 290 -8.64 -0.72 2.34
C ALA A 290 -8.24 -2.17 2.09
N LYS A 291 -9.11 -3.07 2.53
CA LYS A 291 -8.90 -4.50 2.38
C LYS A 291 -8.97 -4.89 0.91
N ILE A 292 -7.96 -5.61 0.48
CA ILE A 292 -7.90 -6.18 -0.86
C ILE A 292 -8.27 -7.65 -0.78
N ARG A 293 -9.27 -8.06 -1.56
CA ARG A 293 -9.68 -9.46 -1.67
C ARG A 293 -9.70 -9.95 -3.10
N MET A 294 -9.57 -11.26 -3.25
CA MET A 294 -9.60 -11.97 -4.51
C MET A 294 -10.71 -13.01 -4.53
N GLU A 295 -11.43 -13.04 -5.65
CA GLU A 295 -12.51 -14.02 -5.87
C GLU A 295 -12.46 -14.50 -7.31
N ALA A 296 -12.57 -15.81 -7.50
CA ALA A 296 -12.80 -16.41 -8.81
C ALA A 296 -14.29 -16.36 -9.14
N ASN A 297 -14.64 -15.96 -10.35
CA ASN A 297 -16.00 -15.98 -10.87
C ASN A 297 -15.97 -16.30 -12.37
N ASP A 298 -16.75 -17.29 -12.81
CA ASP A 298 -16.91 -17.67 -14.23
C ASP A 298 -15.58 -17.89 -15.00
N ASN A 299 -14.63 -18.60 -14.38
CA ASN A 299 -13.25 -18.85 -14.85
C ASN A 299 -12.36 -17.60 -14.98
N GLN A 300 -12.78 -16.46 -14.42
CA GLN A 300 -11.99 -15.24 -14.32
C GLN A 300 -11.66 -14.95 -12.86
N LEU A 301 -10.53 -14.26 -12.63
CA LEU A 301 -10.07 -13.90 -11.31
C LEU A 301 -10.17 -12.39 -11.12
N TYR A 302 -10.70 -11.96 -9.97
CA TYR A 302 -11.03 -10.58 -9.71
C TYR A 302 -10.39 -10.06 -8.42
N LEU A 303 -9.93 -8.81 -8.46
CA LEU A 303 -9.40 -8.05 -7.34
C LEU A 303 -10.42 -6.98 -6.90
N TYR A 304 -10.76 -6.97 -5.61
CA TYR A 304 -11.68 -6.01 -5.01
C TYR A 304 -10.98 -5.22 -3.92
N SER A 305 -11.13 -3.90 -3.96
CA SER A 305 -10.76 -2.98 -2.88
C SER A 305 -11.68 -1.76 -2.96
N SER A 306 -12.01 -1.14 -1.84
CA SER A 306 -12.75 0.14 -1.85
C SER A 306 -11.87 1.32 -2.25
N ASP A 307 -10.54 1.17 -2.22
CA ASP A 307 -9.60 2.19 -2.71
C ASP A 307 -9.50 2.19 -4.24
N TYR A 308 -10.07 1.18 -4.91
CA TYR A 308 -9.89 0.93 -6.34
C TYR A 308 -11.18 1.22 -7.10
N THR A 309 -11.09 2.11 -8.08
CA THR A 309 -12.13 2.29 -9.09
C THR A 309 -11.83 1.37 -10.28
N VAL A 310 -12.85 0.63 -10.72
CA VAL A 310 -12.70 -0.40 -11.76
C VAL A 310 -12.46 0.25 -13.11
N ARG A 311 -11.50 -0.27 -13.87
CA ARG A 311 -11.30 0.04 -15.30
C ARG A 311 -11.68 -1.21 -16.10
N PRO A 312 -12.97 -1.37 -16.51
CA PRO A 312 -13.43 -2.59 -17.15
C PRO A 312 -12.62 -2.89 -18.42
N LYS A 313 -12.16 -4.13 -18.56
CA LYS A 313 -11.51 -4.62 -19.79
C LYS A 313 -12.52 -5.32 -20.70
N ASP A 314 -12.22 -5.39 -21.99
CA ASP A 314 -13.01 -6.18 -22.93
C ASP A 314 -13.07 -7.66 -22.49
N GLY A 315 -14.26 -8.26 -22.60
CA GLY A 315 -14.51 -9.63 -22.14
C GLY A 315 -14.57 -9.82 -20.61
N GLN A 316 -14.50 -8.74 -19.83
CA GLN A 316 -14.70 -8.80 -18.38
C GLN A 316 -16.18 -9.01 -18.04
N LYS A 317 -16.52 -10.13 -17.38
CA LYS A 317 -17.91 -10.45 -17.02
C LYS A 317 -18.43 -9.66 -15.83
N ASN A 318 -17.60 -9.46 -14.80
CA ASN A 318 -17.97 -8.71 -13.60
C ASN A 318 -17.36 -7.31 -13.63
N THR A 319 -18.19 -6.29 -13.86
CA THR A 319 -17.77 -4.88 -13.96
C THR A 319 -17.55 -4.19 -12.61
N LYS A 320 -17.75 -4.88 -11.48
CA LYS A 320 -17.60 -4.34 -10.12
C LYS A 320 -16.25 -4.65 -9.46
N ALA A 321 -15.32 -5.26 -10.19
CA ALA A 321 -14.00 -5.62 -9.69
C ALA A 321 -12.94 -5.53 -10.80
N ASN A 322 -11.67 -5.37 -10.44
CA ASN A 322 -10.59 -5.36 -11.42
C ASN A 322 -10.28 -6.78 -11.88
N LEU A 323 -10.30 -7.02 -13.19
CA LEU A 323 -9.91 -8.31 -13.76
C LEU A 323 -8.41 -8.52 -13.64
N LEU A 324 -8.02 -9.64 -13.04
CA LEU A 324 -6.64 -10.13 -12.98
C LEU A 324 -6.37 -10.99 -14.22
N THR A 325 -5.51 -10.51 -15.10
CA THR A 325 -5.09 -11.20 -16.33
C THR A 325 -3.76 -11.88 -16.10
N LYS A 326 -3.60 -13.17 -16.42
CA LYS A 326 -2.31 -13.86 -16.25
C LYS A 326 -1.20 -13.13 -17.00
N SER A 327 -0.04 -13.07 -16.36
CA SER A 327 1.16 -12.41 -16.87
C SER A 327 2.37 -13.34 -16.73
N ASN A 328 3.38 -13.12 -17.57
CA ASN A 328 4.71 -13.73 -17.43
C ASN A 328 5.74 -12.71 -16.94
N THR A 329 5.30 -11.50 -16.56
CA THR A 329 6.18 -10.45 -16.06
C THR A 329 6.65 -10.80 -14.65
N ASP A 330 7.96 -10.93 -14.50
CA ASP A 330 8.59 -11.05 -13.18
C ASP A 330 8.54 -9.71 -12.44
N GLN A 331 8.34 -9.75 -11.13
CA GLN A 331 8.37 -8.54 -10.31
C GLN A 331 9.75 -8.30 -9.73
N THR A 332 10.19 -7.04 -9.75
CA THR A 332 11.31 -6.57 -8.93
C THR A 332 10.97 -6.71 -7.45
N SER A 333 11.79 -7.41 -6.66
CA SER A 333 11.54 -7.57 -5.23
C SER A 333 11.54 -6.22 -4.51
N LEU A 334 10.85 -6.11 -3.37
CA LEU A 334 10.85 -4.88 -2.57
C LEU A 334 12.26 -4.41 -2.18
N ARG A 335 13.17 -5.34 -1.85
CA ARG A 335 14.57 -5.01 -1.52
C ARG A 335 15.31 -4.49 -2.75
N ASP A 336 15.17 -5.17 -3.89
CA ASP A 336 15.82 -4.75 -5.13
C ASP A 336 15.28 -3.40 -5.61
N ALA A 337 13.98 -3.11 -5.42
CA ALA A 337 13.41 -1.82 -5.77
C ALA A 337 14.07 -0.67 -5.00
N ILE A 338 14.39 -0.87 -3.71
CA ILE A 338 15.12 0.12 -2.89
C ILE A 338 16.52 0.35 -3.45
N THR A 339 17.28 -0.72 -3.67
CA THR A 339 18.66 -0.67 -4.18
C THR A 339 18.71 -0.05 -5.58
N GLN A 340 17.90 -0.56 -6.51
CA GLN A 340 17.83 -0.07 -7.88
C GLN A 340 17.46 1.41 -7.94
N THR A 341 16.53 1.88 -7.09
CA THR A 341 16.17 3.31 -7.04
C THR A 341 17.35 4.17 -6.60
N LYS A 342 18.12 3.73 -5.59
CA LYS A 342 19.30 4.46 -5.12
C LYS A 342 20.41 4.48 -6.16
N ASP A 343 20.75 3.32 -6.70
CA ASP A 343 21.79 3.19 -7.73
C ASP A 343 21.45 4.02 -8.97
N TYR A 344 20.17 4.02 -9.34
CA TYR A 344 19.65 4.85 -10.43
C TYR A 344 19.81 6.34 -10.14
N TYR A 345 19.42 6.78 -8.94
CA TYR A 345 19.59 8.17 -8.51
C TYR A 345 21.07 8.59 -8.51
N ASP A 346 21.98 7.76 -8.02
CA ASP A 346 23.42 8.07 -7.98
C ASP A 346 24.01 8.25 -9.37
N LYS A 347 23.58 7.40 -10.32
CA LYS A 347 23.93 7.56 -11.75
C LYS A 347 23.37 8.87 -12.32
N TYR A 348 22.17 9.28 -11.90
CA TYR A 348 21.60 10.57 -12.31
C TYR A 348 22.37 11.75 -11.72
N GLU A 349 22.77 11.67 -10.45
CA GLU A 349 23.57 12.70 -9.77
C GLU A 349 24.96 12.88 -10.40
N ALA A 350 25.62 11.78 -10.78
CA ALA A 350 26.92 11.81 -11.44
C ALA A 350 26.85 12.40 -12.87
N ALA A 351 25.74 12.21 -13.57
CA ALA A 351 25.53 12.71 -14.93
C ALA A 351 24.10 13.27 -15.12
N PRO A 352 23.82 14.48 -14.59
CA PRO A 352 22.45 15.01 -14.54
C PRO A 352 21.83 15.28 -15.91
N LEU A 353 22.66 15.62 -16.90
CA LEU A 353 22.23 16.01 -18.23
C LEU A 353 22.84 15.11 -19.30
N SER A 354 22.00 14.43 -20.06
CA SER A 354 22.39 13.73 -21.30
C SER A 354 21.54 14.15 -22.50
N SER A 355 20.46 14.89 -22.26
CA SER A 355 19.48 15.31 -23.27
C SER A 355 18.77 16.60 -22.85
N ASN A 356 18.05 17.20 -23.80
CA ASN A 356 17.15 18.31 -23.52
C ASN A 356 16.01 17.94 -22.56
N ALA A 357 15.55 16.69 -22.60
CA ALA A 357 14.54 16.18 -21.67
C ALA A 357 15.07 16.09 -20.24
N ASP A 358 16.34 15.72 -20.06
CA ASP A 358 16.99 15.75 -18.75
C ASP A 358 17.12 17.18 -18.21
N LEU A 359 17.47 18.15 -19.07
CA LEU A 359 17.53 19.55 -18.65
C LEU A 359 16.17 20.04 -18.18
N MET A 360 15.11 19.76 -18.94
CA MET A 360 13.76 20.15 -18.57
C MET A 360 13.33 19.50 -17.24
N GLN A 361 13.57 18.19 -17.08
CA GLN A 361 13.23 17.45 -15.87
C GLN A 361 13.99 18.00 -14.65
N LEU A 362 15.28 18.25 -14.79
CA LEU A 362 16.12 18.77 -13.70
C LEU A 362 15.66 20.17 -13.27
N VAL A 363 15.41 21.07 -14.22
CA VAL A 363 14.90 22.41 -13.92
C VAL A 363 13.50 22.35 -13.31
N GLY A 364 12.63 21.45 -13.79
CA GLY A 364 11.32 21.17 -13.20
C GLY A 364 11.42 20.70 -11.75
N ALA A 365 12.30 19.74 -11.47
CA ALA A 365 12.54 19.21 -10.13
C ALA A 365 13.10 20.26 -9.17
N ILE A 366 14.04 21.10 -9.62
CA ILE A 366 14.56 22.21 -8.80
C ILE A 366 13.44 23.22 -8.55
N SER A 367 12.66 23.58 -9.58
CA SER A 367 11.54 24.52 -9.47
C SER A 367 10.47 24.04 -8.47
N ASP A 368 10.17 22.75 -8.45
CA ASP A 368 9.26 22.13 -7.47
C ASP A 368 9.73 22.30 -6.02
N ASN A 369 11.03 22.35 -5.78
CA ASN A 369 11.61 22.62 -4.47
C ASN A 369 11.70 24.12 -4.13
N HIS A 370 11.42 25.01 -5.10
CA HIS A 370 11.55 26.47 -4.96
C HIS A 370 10.25 27.21 -5.32
N GLY A 371 9.09 26.63 -5.02
CA GLY A 371 7.79 27.30 -5.20
C GLY A 371 7.43 27.58 -6.66
N LYS A 372 7.80 26.68 -7.57
CA LYS A 372 7.52 26.73 -9.02
C LYS A 372 8.21 27.89 -9.75
N LYS A 373 9.37 28.32 -9.24
CA LYS A 373 10.18 29.38 -9.84
C LYS A 373 11.53 28.86 -10.32
N VAL A 374 11.97 29.44 -11.44
CA VAL A 374 13.34 29.31 -11.95
C VAL A 374 14.00 30.68 -11.78
N GLY A 375 14.90 30.78 -10.79
CA GLY A 375 15.35 32.07 -10.29
C GLY A 375 14.18 32.88 -9.72
N SER A 376 13.89 34.05 -10.30
CA SER A 376 12.76 34.90 -9.91
C SER A 376 11.52 34.75 -10.81
N ILE A 377 11.57 33.88 -11.83
CA ILE A 377 10.55 33.79 -12.88
C ILE A 377 9.63 32.61 -12.57
N GLY A 378 8.31 32.83 -12.58
CA GLY A 378 7.33 31.76 -12.48
C GLY A 378 7.23 31.01 -13.81
N VAL A 379 7.29 29.67 -13.76
CA VAL A 379 7.27 28.81 -14.96
C VAL A 379 6.07 27.88 -14.92
N ASN A 380 5.56 27.49 -16.10
CA ASN A 380 4.44 26.57 -16.22
C ASN A 380 4.79 25.34 -17.08
N PHE A 381 5.06 24.22 -16.40
CA PHE A 381 5.37 22.93 -17.03
C PHE A 381 4.14 22.12 -17.45
N GLY A 382 2.92 22.67 -17.35
CA GLY A 382 1.67 21.94 -17.60
C GLY A 382 1.10 22.07 -19.01
N ASP A 383 1.37 23.17 -19.71
CA ASP A 383 0.55 23.55 -20.88
C ASP A 383 1.29 23.45 -22.23
N LEU A 384 2.52 23.96 -22.33
CA LEU A 384 3.31 23.96 -23.56
C LEU A 384 4.80 23.92 -23.23
N TYR A 385 5.49 22.92 -23.76
CA TYR A 385 6.94 22.82 -23.70
C TYR A 385 7.48 21.96 -24.84
N GLY A 386 8.79 22.03 -25.05
CA GLY A 386 9.46 21.30 -26.12
C GLY A 386 10.91 21.00 -25.77
N THR A 387 11.28 19.73 -25.97
CA THR A 387 12.61 19.18 -25.71
C THR A 387 13.32 18.77 -27.00
N ASN A 388 12.63 18.71 -28.15
CA ASN A 388 13.20 18.25 -29.43
C ASN A 388 13.73 19.41 -30.28
N ILE A 389 14.53 20.27 -29.66
CA ILE A 389 15.05 21.50 -30.27
C ILE A 389 16.57 21.42 -30.38
N GLN A 390 17.11 21.92 -31.48
CA GLN A 390 18.56 21.97 -31.64
C GLN A 390 19.10 23.27 -31.02
N PRO A 391 20.21 23.23 -30.27
CA PRO A 391 20.79 24.44 -29.72
C PRO A 391 21.11 25.54 -30.76
N SER A 392 21.41 25.13 -31.99
CA SER A 392 21.64 26.02 -33.13
C SER A 392 20.42 26.87 -33.53
N ASP A 393 19.21 26.40 -33.23
CA ASP A 393 17.96 27.13 -33.54
C ASP A 393 17.84 28.42 -32.71
N TYR A 394 18.58 28.51 -31.61
CA TYR A 394 18.54 29.61 -30.64
C TYR A 394 19.95 30.16 -30.36
N GLN A 395 20.69 30.45 -31.43
CA GLN A 395 22.00 31.10 -31.35
C GLN A 395 21.87 32.51 -30.75
N GLY A 396 22.44 32.71 -29.57
CA GLY A 396 22.49 34.02 -28.92
C GLY A 396 23.55 34.94 -29.52
N VAL A 397 23.31 36.24 -29.42
CA VAL A 397 24.22 37.32 -29.81
C VAL A 397 24.48 38.19 -28.60
N SER A 398 25.73 38.55 -28.37
CA SER A 398 26.14 39.40 -27.25
C SER A 398 25.91 40.89 -27.55
N VAL A 399 26.05 41.75 -26.54
CA VAL A 399 25.84 43.20 -26.68
C VAL A 399 26.73 43.85 -27.74
N ASN A 400 27.90 43.25 -28.04
CA ASN A 400 28.81 43.76 -29.07
C ASN A 400 28.55 43.18 -30.48
N GLY A 401 27.47 42.41 -30.67
CA GLY A 401 27.10 41.82 -31.95
C GLY A 401 27.77 40.47 -32.26
N SER A 402 28.66 39.96 -31.40
CA SER A 402 29.28 38.65 -31.59
C SER A 402 28.34 37.49 -31.22
N LYS A 403 28.49 36.34 -31.90
CA LYS A 403 27.78 35.11 -31.54
C LYS A 403 28.26 34.60 -30.17
N GLN A 404 27.32 34.31 -29.28
CA GLN A 404 27.61 33.64 -28.00
C GLN A 404 27.90 32.15 -28.22
N PRO A 405 28.54 31.45 -27.27
CA PRO A 405 28.65 29.99 -27.35
C PRO A 405 27.27 29.32 -27.46
N LEU A 406 27.20 28.24 -28.23
CA LEU A 406 26.00 27.43 -28.31
C LEU A 406 25.74 26.74 -26.97
N MET A 407 24.46 26.67 -26.58
CA MET A 407 24.06 25.88 -25.42
C MET A 407 24.29 24.39 -25.72
N GLN A 408 24.58 23.59 -24.69
CA GLN A 408 24.69 22.14 -24.81
C GLN A 408 23.31 21.49 -24.93
N TYR A 409 22.37 21.99 -24.14
CA TYR A 409 20.98 21.52 -24.11
C TYR A 409 20.03 22.71 -24.03
N ILE A 410 18.86 22.59 -24.65
CA ILE A 410 17.81 23.62 -24.62
C ILE A 410 16.46 22.97 -24.39
N PHE A 411 15.62 23.65 -23.62
CA PHE A 411 14.19 23.39 -23.61
C PHE A 411 13.44 24.72 -23.61
N LEU A 412 12.16 24.67 -23.92
CA LEU A 412 11.29 25.82 -23.80
C LEU A 412 9.99 25.44 -23.10
N VAL A 413 9.43 26.42 -22.40
CA VAL A 413 8.29 26.27 -21.49
C VAL A 413 7.46 27.55 -21.47
N SER A 414 6.17 27.45 -21.22
CA SER A 414 5.33 28.64 -21.04
C SER A 414 5.68 29.42 -19.78
N PRO A 415 5.57 30.76 -19.80
CA PRO A 415 5.55 31.56 -18.58
C PRO A 415 4.33 31.19 -17.74
N SER A 416 4.45 31.31 -16.41
CA SER A 416 3.26 31.24 -15.54
C SER A 416 2.37 32.47 -15.73
N ALA A 417 1.06 32.36 -15.47
CA ALA A 417 0.15 33.51 -15.50
C ALA A 417 0.60 34.67 -14.59
N TYR A 418 1.29 34.36 -13.48
CA TYR A 418 1.87 35.37 -12.58
C TYR A 418 3.02 36.18 -13.21
N SER A 419 3.53 35.76 -14.37
CA SER A 419 4.71 36.32 -15.03
C SER A 419 4.46 36.62 -16.51
N GLU A 420 3.23 36.95 -16.93
CA GLU A 420 2.94 37.30 -18.34
C GLU A 420 3.77 38.49 -18.86
N ASN A 421 4.31 39.31 -17.95
CA ASN A 421 5.24 40.42 -18.24
C ASN A 421 6.73 40.03 -18.07
N GLY A 422 7.03 38.74 -17.89
CA GLY A 422 8.39 38.22 -17.77
C GLY A 422 9.15 38.19 -19.11
N PRO A 423 10.48 38.02 -19.08
CA PRO A 423 11.31 37.95 -20.28
C PRO A 423 11.00 36.67 -21.07
N ALA A 424 10.11 36.77 -22.05
CA ALA A 424 9.72 35.69 -22.95
C ALA A 424 10.05 36.03 -24.40
N VAL A 425 10.32 35.02 -25.20
CA VAL A 425 10.57 35.11 -26.65
C VAL A 425 9.27 34.82 -27.38
N THR A 426 8.91 35.67 -28.34
CA THR A 426 7.70 35.46 -29.15
C THR A 426 8.03 34.52 -30.31
N THR A 427 7.31 33.41 -30.41
CA THR A 427 7.45 32.42 -31.49
C THR A 427 6.12 32.24 -32.20
N THR A 428 6.11 31.52 -33.33
CA THR A 428 4.87 31.08 -34.00
C THR A 428 3.99 30.20 -33.11
N LYS A 429 4.55 29.60 -32.07
CA LYS A 429 3.85 28.78 -31.07
C LYS A 429 3.40 29.58 -29.83
N GLY A 430 3.61 30.91 -29.82
CA GLY A 430 3.27 31.80 -28.71
C GLY A 430 4.50 32.32 -27.96
N LYS A 431 4.26 32.97 -26.82
CA LYS A 431 5.31 33.51 -25.94
C LYS A 431 5.89 32.39 -25.07
N LEU A 432 7.20 32.14 -25.20
CA LEU A 432 7.89 31.04 -24.53
C LEU A 432 9.09 31.55 -23.74
N LEU A 433 9.34 30.92 -22.59
CA LEU A 433 10.62 31.01 -21.88
C LEU A 433 11.55 29.94 -22.44
N ILE A 434 12.70 30.36 -22.98
CA ILE A 434 13.65 29.45 -23.61
C ILE A 434 14.89 29.36 -22.72
N TYR A 435 15.11 28.18 -22.17
CA TYR A 435 16.18 27.91 -21.23
C TYR A 435 17.26 27.05 -21.87
N GLY A 436 18.52 27.37 -21.60
CA GLY A 436 19.68 26.66 -22.10
C GLY A 436 20.64 26.30 -20.97
N SER A 437 21.37 25.20 -21.15
CA SER A 437 22.47 24.82 -20.26
C SER A 437 23.80 24.95 -20.99
N LEU A 438 24.78 25.57 -20.34
CA LEU A 438 26.17 25.61 -20.78
C LEU A 438 27.07 25.54 -19.55
N ASP A 439 28.05 24.64 -19.55
CA ASP A 439 29.00 24.44 -18.45
C ASP A 439 28.30 24.27 -17.08
N ASN A 440 27.23 23.46 -17.04
CA ASN A 440 26.37 23.23 -15.87
C ASN A 440 25.75 24.51 -15.26
N LYS A 441 25.62 25.58 -16.04
CA LYS A 441 24.91 26.81 -15.66
C LYS A 441 23.67 26.98 -16.51
N LEU A 442 22.60 27.44 -15.87
CA LEU A 442 21.34 27.72 -16.57
C LEU A 442 21.35 29.14 -17.13
N PHE A 443 20.89 29.28 -18.36
CA PHE A 443 20.71 30.53 -19.07
C PHE A 443 19.26 30.66 -19.55
N LEU A 444 18.78 31.89 -19.63
CA LEU A 444 17.51 32.26 -20.22
C LEU A 444 17.78 33.11 -21.46
N LEU A 445 17.16 32.76 -22.57
CA LEU A 445 17.20 33.56 -23.79
C LEU A 445 16.28 34.77 -23.62
N ARG A 446 16.82 35.96 -23.85
CA ARG A 446 16.08 37.21 -23.78
C ARG A 446 15.99 37.84 -25.15
N GLN A 447 14.80 38.33 -25.47
CA GLN A 447 14.53 39.17 -26.63
C GLN A 447 14.24 40.59 -26.08
N PRO A 448 14.97 41.63 -26.52
CA PRO A 448 14.85 42.98 -25.94
C PRO A 448 13.49 43.63 -26.23
N ASP A 449 12.89 43.34 -27.39
CA ASP A 449 11.54 43.72 -27.76
C ASP A 449 10.93 42.66 -28.70
N LYS A 450 9.63 42.74 -28.96
CA LYS A 450 8.90 41.72 -29.74
C LYS A 450 9.33 41.62 -31.21
N ASP A 451 9.91 42.69 -31.77
CA ASP A 451 10.22 42.84 -33.19
C ASP A 451 11.72 42.62 -33.47
N SER A 452 12.54 42.57 -32.41
CA SER A 452 13.97 42.34 -32.50
C SER A 452 14.29 40.91 -32.96
N THR A 453 15.07 40.79 -34.02
CA THR A 453 15.66 39.52 -34.47
C THR A 453 16.84 39.07 -33.61
N THR A 454 17.31 39.93 -32.70
CA THR A 454 18.47 39.66 -31.86
C THR A 454 18.03 39.11 -30.51
N VAL A 455 18.61 37.98 -30.14
CA VAL A 455 18.35 37.31 -28.85
C VAL A 455 19.65 37.11 -28.09
N THR A 456 19.62 37.22 -26.77
CA THR A 456 20.82 37.14 -25.93
C THR A 456 20.61 36.18 -24.76
N TRP A 457 21.53 35.24 -24.58
CA TRP A 457 21.56 34.37 -23.41
C TRP A 457 22.03 35.14 -22.18
N THR A 458 21.20 35.11 -21.14
CA THR A 458 21.49 35.71 -19.85
C THR A 458 21.52 34.62 -18.78
N MET A 459 22.60 34.55 -17.99
CA MET A 459 22.72 33.57 -16.92
C MET A 459 21.62 33.76 -15.88
N VAL A 460 20.96 32.67 -15.49
CA VAL A 460 20.05 32.63 -14.35
C VAL A 460 20.89 32.56 -13.09
N LYS A 461 21.15 33.73 -12.48
CA LYS A 461 21.97 33.83 -11.26
C LYS A 461 21.37 32.98 -10.14
N ASN A 462 22.24 32.34 -9.36
CA ASN A 462 21.89 31.54 -8.18
C ASN A 462 20.91 30.39 -8.44
N PHE A 463 20.90 29.82 -9.64
CA PHE A 463 20.13 28.62 -9.97
C PHE A 463 21.07 27.43 -10.26
N PRO A 464 21.44 26.64 -9.24
CA PRO A 464 22.35 25.52 -9.44
C PRO A 464 21.63 24.39 -10.18
N LEU A 465 22.23 23.87 -11.25
CA LEU A 465 21.77 22.65 -11.94
C LEU A 465 22.20 21.40 -11.16
N THR A 466 21.86 21.37 -9.87
CA THR A 466 22.16 20.26 -8.97
C THR A 466 20.92 19.42 -8.76
N VAL A 467 21.08 18.10 -8.82
CA VAL A 467 19.98 17.14 -8.60
C VAL A 467 19.46 17.29 -7.17
N PRO A 468 18.13 17.50 -6.97
CA PRO A 468 17.57 17.54 -5.62
C PRO A 468 17.76 16.20 -4.89
N LYS A 469 18.18 16.27 -3.62
CA LYS A 469 18.47 15.09 -2.80
C LYS A 469 17.30 14.10 -2.73
N LEU A 470 17.58 12.83 -3.02
CA LEU A 470 16.67 11.72 -2.77
C LEU A 470 16.46 11.52 -1.26
N LYS A 471 15.19 11.50 -0.82
CA LYS A 471 14.83 11.37 0.60
C LYS A 471 14.37 9.95 0.92
N PHE A 472 14.94 9.36 1.96
CA PHE A 472 14.49 8.07 2.49
C PHE A 472 13.77 8.29 3.82
N SER A 473 12.67 7.56 4.02
CA SER A 473 11.86 7.70 5.23
C SER A 473 11.17 6.40 5.65
N LEU A 474 10.95 6.28 6.95
CA LEU A 474 10.27 5.16 7.60
C LEU A 474 9.10 5.68 8.43
N ASN A 475 8.00 4.93 8.45
CA ASN A 475 6.80 5.22 9.24
C ASN A 475 6.45 4.08 10.19
#